data_AF-A0A6M1S6E0-F1
#
_entry.id   AF-A0A6M1S6E0-F1
#
_cell.length_a   1.000
_cell.length_b   1.000
_cell.length_c   1.000
_cell.angle_alpha   90.00
_cell.angle_beta   90.00
_cell.angle_gamma   90.00
#
_symmetry.space_group_name_H-M   'P 1'
#
loop_
_entity.id
_entity.type
_entity.pdbx_description
1 polymer ?
#
loop_
_entity_poly.entity_id
_entity_poly.type
_entity_poly.pdbx_seq_one_letter_code
_entity_poly.pdbx_strand_id
1 'polypeptide(L)'
;MPNVKFRASRRTLTSHAGLSIIGQCFEIAGVDSIDGRFPTTLGMRTSDVVKSYLGLLCLGMSDYDAIENFRRDKPFQQLLTLQKVPSTATLRQRLEKLAANDLQARTATWSTTLLSLIEAPITAETTHVCLDIDTFVMDNSNSKKEGVSRTYQKVDGYTPIAAYLGNEGWCLGLELRPGKQHTMKESNAFLERVLPRAQCLTRQPILLREDSGFDSQAHLALLEQQRQVFADEGRRLDYVVKWNPRGSATADRDTWLAVAADYWEELRPGKRQALWPQTVSIHDDNKTEYVVQRVMRLVERTADRDGQLLLEPDYELEGWWTSLDEAPEAVIKRYQAHATHEQFHSEIKTDLDLERLPSGKFATNDLILHLAQLAYNILRLMGQLGMTGELSPVRHPAKRRRLRTVLQE
;
A
#
# COMPACT_ATOMS: atom_id res chain seq x y z
N MET A 1 46.76 -29.84 25.24
CA MET A 1 45.91 -29.00 24.37
C MET A 1 45.52 -29.82 23.16
N PRO A 2 44.24 -29.86 22.74
CA PRO A 2 43.84 -30.58 21.53
C PRO A 2 44.52 -29.93 20.32
N ASN A 3 45.06 -30.76 19.42
CA ASN A 3 45.76 -30.31 18.23
C ASN A 3 44.73 -29.93 17.15
N VAL A 4 44.20 -28.70 17.23
CA VAL A 4 43.18 -28.21 16.28
C VAL A 4 43.86 -27.85 14.96
N LYS A 5 43.52 -28.59 13.89
CA LYS A 5 43.97 -28.30 12.52
C LYS A 5 42.91 -27.49 11.79
N PHE A 6 43.22 -26.22 11.48
CA PHE A 6 42.40 -25.41 10.59
C PHE A 6 42.67 -25.80 9.13
N ARG A 7 41.61 -26.08 8.35
CA ARG A 7 41.68 -26.27 6.90
C ARG A 7 40.80 -25.24 6.22
N ALA A 8 41.36 -24.50 5.27
CA ALA A 8 40.59 -23.59 4.44
C ALA A 8 39.72 -24.40 3.45
N SER A 9 38.41 -24.18 3.51
CA SER A 9 37.46 -24.73 2.53
C SER A 9 37.36 -23.78 1.33
N ARG A 10 37.14 -24.33 0.13
CA ARG A 10 36.80 -23.55 -1.07
C ARG A 10 35.30 -23.24 -1.18
N ARG A 11 34.49 -23.71 -0.22
CA ARG A 11 33.05 -23.44 -0.17
C ARG A 11 32.83 -22.00 0.28
N THR A 12 32.04 -21.26 -0.49
CA THR A 12 31.58 -19.94 -0.07
C THR A 12 30.37 -20.12 0.83
N LEU A 13 30.42 -19.54 2.02
CA LEU A 13 29.29 -19.48 2.94
C LEU A 13 28.65 -18.10 2.81
N THR A 14 27.32 -18.03 2.92
CA THR A 14 26.58 -16.77 2.95
C THR A 14 25.59 -16.79 4.11
N SER A 15 25.43 -15.63 4.76
CA SER A 15 24.36 -15.38 5.73
C SER A 15 23.01 -15.10 5.06
N HIS A 16 22.97 -14.97 3.73
CA HIS A 16 21.78 -14.55 2.98
C HIS A 16 21.19 -15.68 2.12
N ALA A 17 21.00 -16.87 2.71
CA ALA A 17 20.47 -18.03 1.99
C ALA A 17 19.05 -17.78 1.40
N GLY A 18 18.27 -16.90 2.02
CA GLY A 18 16.95 -16.48 1.53
C GLY A 18 16.98 -15.81 0.15
N LEU A 19 18.14 -15.32 -0.32
CA LEU A 19 18.29 -14.78 -1.68
C LEU A 19 18.00 -15.81 -2.77
N SER A 20 18.10 -17.10 -2.46
CA SER A 20 17.73 -18.17 -3.41
C SER A 20 16.23 -18.13 -3.77
N ILE A 21 15.35 -17.90 -2.79
CA ILE A 21 13.90 -17.78 -3.01
C ILE A 21 13.59 -16.45 -3.70
N ILE A 22 14.27 -15.38 -3.30
CA ILE A 22 14.14 -14.05 -3.93
C ILE A 22 14.50 -14.12 -5.42
N GLY A 23 15.61 -14.78 -5.76
CA GLY A 23 16.02 -14.98 -7.15
C GLY A 23 14.98 -15.73 -7.98
N GLN A 24 14.39 -16.80 -7.44
CA GLN A 24 13.29 -17.53 -8.09
C GLN A 24 12.05 -16.64 -8.29
N CYS A 25 11.72 -15.80 -7.30
CA CYS A 25 10.62 -14.85 -7.44
C CYS A 25 10.88 -13.83 -8.56
N PHE A 26 12.13 -13.36 -8.75
CA PHE A 26 12.47 -12.48 -9.87
C PHE A 26 12.28 -13.16 -11.23
N GLU A 27 12.62 -14.46 -11.33
CA GLU A 27 12.41 -15.26 -12.54
C GLU A 27 10.91 -15.42 -12.84
N ILE A 28 10.11 -15.82 -11.85
CA ILE A 28 8.65 -15.98 -11.99
C ILE A 28 7.98 -14.65 -12.35
N ALA A 29 8.39 -13.55 -11.70
CA ALA A 29 7.90 -12.21 -12.00
C ALA A 29 8.29 -11.73 -13.41
N GLY A 30 9.28 -12.37 -14.06
CA GLY A 30 9.74 -12.03 -15.40
C GLY A 30 10.59 -10.76 -15.44
N VAL A 31 11.39 -10.48 -14.39
CA VAL A 31 12.21 -9.26 -14.31
C VAL A 31 13.17 -9.15 -15.50
N ASP A 32 13.73 -10.28 -15.97
CA ASP A 32 14.69 -10.32 -17.08
C ASP A 32 14.10 -9.86 -18.43
N SER A 33 12.77 -9.82 -18.57
CA SER A 33 12.09 -9.35 -19.79
C SER A 33 12.44 -7.91 -20.18
N ILE A 34 12.96 -7.10 -19.24
CA ILE A 34 13.36 -5.71 -19.52
C ILE A 34 14.57 -5.61 -20.44
N ASP A 35 15.42 -6.64 -20.52
CA ASP A 35 16.61 -6.60 -21.36
C ASP A 35 16.26 -6.52 -22.86
N GLY A 36 15.09 -7.01 -23.26
CA GLY A 36 14.58 -6.87 -24.63
C GLY A 36 14.23 -5.42 -25.02
N ARG A 37 13.90 -4.58 -24.02
CA ARG A 37 13.55 -3.16 -24.22
C ARG A 37 14.70 -2.21 -23.92
N PHE A 38 15.50 -2.54 -22.90
CA PHE A 38 16.62 -1.76 -22.43
C PHE A 38 17.90 -2.56 -22.64
N PRO A 39 18.51 -2.48 -23.84
CA PRO A 39 19.63 -3.33 -24.20
C PRO A 39 20.83 -3.11 -23.28
N THR A 40 21.66 -4.13 -23.19
CA THR A 40 22.93 -4.13 -22.46
C THR A 40 23.76 -2.92 -22.85
N THR A 41 24.24 -2.16 -21.87
CA THR A 41 25.14 -1.02 -22.12
C THR A 41 26.38 -1.19 -21.25
N LEU A 42 27.56 -0.90 -21.79
CA LEU A 42 28.84 -1.09 -21.08
C LEU A 42 29.04 -2.52 -20.54
N GLY A 43 28.52 -3.52 -21.26
CA GLY A 43 28.63 -4.94 -20.89
C GLY A 43 27.83 -5.33 -19.64
N MET A 44 26.84 -4.54 -19.24
CA MET A 44 25.95 -4.82 -18.11
C MET A 44 24.49 -4.86 -18.57
N ARG A 45 23.81 -5.96 -18.22
CA ARG A 45 22.38 -6.12 -18.48
C ARG A 45 21.57 -5.15 -17.65
N THR A 46 20.40 -4.77 -18.14
CA THR A 46 19.50 -3.90 -17.38
C THR A 46 18.87 -4.69 -16.24
N SER A 47 18.52 -5.95 -16.50
CA SER A 47 18.10 -6.91 -15.47
C SER A 47 19.10 -7.02 -14.32
N ASP A 48 20.41 -7.10 -14.60
CA ASP A 48 21.43 -7.15 -13.55
C ASP A 48 21.37 -5.93 -12.61
N VAL A 49 21.19 -4.72 -13.16
CA VAL A 49 21.06 -3.49 -12.36
C VAL A 49 19.80 -3.53 -11.50
N VAL A 50 18.66 -3.90 -12.09
CA VAL A 50 17.36 -3.90 -11.41
C VAL A 50 17.30 -5.00 -10.35
N LYS A 51 17.70 -6.23 -10.69
CA LYS A 51 17.75 -7.37 -9.75
C LYS A 51 18.74 -7.11 -8.61
N SER A 52 19.86 -6.43 -8.87
CA SER A 52 20.78 -6.03 -7.81
C SER A 52 20.13 -5.08 -6.80
N TYR A 53 19.40 -4.06 -7.28
CA TYR A 53 18.71 -3.14 -6.38
C TYR A 53 17.52 -3.78 -5.66
N LEU A 54 16.72 -4.58 -6.38
CA LEU A 54 15.65 -5.37 -5.75
C LEU A 54 16.20 -6.33 -4.69
N GLY A 55 17.37 -6.92 -4.93
CA GLY A 55 18.08 -7.75 -3.96
C GLY A 55 18.44 -6.97 -2.69
N LEU A 56 18.94 -5.74 -2.81
CA LEU A 56 19.19 -4.87 -1.66
C LEU A 56 17.91 -4.54 -0.90
N LEU A 57 16.83 -4.18 -1.60
CA LEU A 57 15.54 -3.89 -0.99
C LEU A 57 14.98 -5.11 -0.25
N CYS A 58 15.13 -6.32 -0.81
CA CYS A 58 14.74 -7.58 -0.17
C CYS A 58 15.62 -7.93 1.04
N LEU A 59 16.72 -7.21 1.26
CA LEU A 59 17.55 -7.31 2.46
C LEU A 59 17.34 -6.12 3.42
N GLY A 60 16.33 -5.28 3.18
CA GLY A 60 16.04 -4.09 3.98
C GLY A 60 17.06 -2.96 3.80
N MET A 61 17.78 -2.92 2.68
CA MET A 61 18.77 -1.89 2.36
C MET A 61 18.30 -1.05 1.19
N SER A 62 18.07 0.24 1.42
CA SER A 62 17.66 1.19 0.37
C SER A 62 18.82 2.04 -0.18
N ASP A 63 19.92 2.19 0.58
CA ASP A 63 21.09 2.96 0.14
C ASP A 63 21.82 2.28 -1.04
N TYR A 64 22.16 3.07 -2.06
CA TYR A 64 22.95 2.60 -3.19
C TYR A 64 24.34 2.08 -2.77
N ASP A 65 24.95 2.69 -1.76
CA ASP A 65 26.32 2.36 -1.33
C ASP A 65 26.40 0.92 -0.75
N ALA A 66 25.26 0.38 -0.30
CA ALA A 66 25.17 -0.99 0.21
C ALA A 66 25.57 -2.05 -0.83
N ILE A 67 25.49 -1.74 -2.14
CA ILE A 67 25.89 -2.66 -3.20
C ILE A 67 27.39 -3.00 -3.18
N GLU A 68 28.24 -2.11 -2.64
CA GLU A 68 29.68 -2.35 -2.61
C GLU A 68 30.05 -3.56 -1.74
N ASN A 69 29.24 -3.87 -0.73
CA ASN A 69 29.40 -5.06 0.10
C ASN A 69 29.22 -6.35 -0.72
N PHE A 70 28.44 -6.30 -1.80
CA PHE A 70 28.12 -7.45 -2.65
C PHE A 70 28.88 -7.47 -3.97
N ARG A 71 29.71 -6.46 -4.24
CA ARG A 71 30.39 -6.27 -5.53
C ARG A 71 31.27 -7.44 -5.96
N ARG A 72 31.79 -8.20 -5.00
CA ARG A 72 32.58 -9.43 -5.22
C ARG A 72 31.95 -10.65 -4.53
N ASP A 73 30.72 -10.52 -4.04
CA ASP A 73 30.03 -11.59 -3.35
C ASP A 73 29.45 -12.58 -4.37
N LYS A 74 30.13 -13.71 -4.54
CA LYS A 74 29.70 -14.77 -5.47
C LYS A 74 28.31 -15.33 -5.14
N PRO A 75 27.95 -15.58 -3.87
CA PRO A 75 26.60 -16.03 -3.52
C PRO A 75 25.53 -15.05 -3.98
N PHE A 76 25.64 -13.76 -3.68
CA PHE A 76 24.70 -12.74 -4.14
C PHE A 76 24.55 -12.74 -5.65
N GLN A 77 25.68 -12.77 -6.38
CA GLN A 77 25.67 -12.85 -7.83
C GLN A 77 24.96 -14.09 -8.36
N GLN A 78 25.22 -15.27 -7.78
CA GLN A 78 24.68 -16.54 -8.25
C GLN A 78 23.20 -16.72 -7.87
N LEU A 79 22.83 -16.40 -6.62
CA LEU A 79 21.48 -16.58 -6.10
C LEU A 79 20.47 -15.66 -6.77
N LEU A 80 20.89 -14.46 -7.19
CA LEU A 80 20.04 -13.51 -7.95
C LEU A 80 20.21 -13.62 -9.47
N THR A 81 20.92 -14.67 -9.94
CA THR A 81 21.18 -14.96 -11.36
C THR A 81 21.71 -13.75 -12.15
N LEU A 82 22.67 -13.05 -11.55
CA LEU A 82 23.31 -11.85 -12.12
C LEU A 82 24.53 -12.22 -12.98
N GLN A 83 24.68 -11.61 -14.15
CA GLN A 83 25.96 -11.72 -14.87
C GLN A 83 27.03 -10.86 -14.21
N LYS A 84 26.66 -9.70 -13.68
CA LYS A 84 27.58 -8.79 -12.99
C LYS A 84 26.86 -7.96 -11.93
N VAL A 85 27.50 -7.80 -10.78
CA VAL A 85 27.04 -6.87 -9.72
C VAL A 85 27.53 -5.45 -10.06
N PRO A 86 26.64 -4.43 -10.11
CA PRO A 86 27.02 -3.06 -10.41
C PRO A 86 27.84 -2.42 -9.28
N SER A 87 28.65 -1.42 -9.61
CA SER A 87 29.12 -0.47 -8.58
C SER A 87 28.01 0.49 -8.21
N THR A 88 28.16 1.17 -7.08
CA THR A 88 27.27 2.24 -6.64
C THR A 88 27.00 3.27 -7.73
N ALA A 89 28.08 3.76 -8.36
CA ALA A 89 27.98 4.78 -9.41
C ALA A 89 27.16 4.27 -10.62
N THR A 90 27.40 3.01 -11.02
CA THR A 90 26.64 2.40 -12.11
C THR A 90 25.18 2.21 -11.72
N LEU A 91 24.90 1.69 -10.53
CA LEU A 91 23.56 1.46 -10.02
C LEU A 91 22.73 2.76 -10.04
N ARG A 92 23.26 3.83 -9.45
CA ARG A 92 22.63 5.16 -9.42
C ARG A 92 22.36 5.72 -10.80
N GLN A 93 23.40 5.83 -11.65
CA GLN A 93 23.27 6.40 -12.99
C GLN A 93 22.32 5.62 -13.89
N ARG A 94 22.31 4.28 -13.77
CA ARG A 94 21.45 3.41 -14.57
C ARG A 94 20.00 3.52 -14.12
N LEU A 95 19.72 3.49 -12.82
CA LEU A 95 18.36 3.68 -12.30
C LEU A 95 17.81 5.07 -12.66
N GLU A 96 18.63 6.12 -12.58
CA GLU A 96 18.22 7.46 -13.05
C GLU A 96 17.84 7.46 -14.54
N LYS A 97 18.66 6.80 -15.38
CA LYS A 97 18.36 6.68 -16.81
C LYS A 97 17.09 5.86 -17.05
N LEU A 98 16.87 4.78 -16.31
CA LEU A 98 15.68 3.94 -16.45
C LEU A 98 14.41 4.67 -16.04
N ALA A 99 14.46 5.45 -14.96
CA ALA A 99 13.36 6.31 -14.53
C ALA A 99 12.98 7.33 -15.60
N ALA A 100 13.97 7.94 -16.25
CA ALA A 100 13.74 8.87 -17.36
C ALA A 100 13.16 8.21 -18.62
N ASN A 101 13.16 6.87 -18.71
CA ASN A 101 12.59 6.10 -19.82
C ASN A 101 11.35 5.28 -19.40
N ASP A 102 10.65 5.72 -18.34
CA ASP A 102 9.35 5.22 -17.92
C ASP A 102 9.32 3.72 -17.56
N LEU A 103 10.38 3.24 -16.88
CA LEU A 103 10.42 1.85 -16.41
C LEU A 103 9.28 1.53 -15.44
N GLN A 104 8.83 2.51 -14.63
CA GLN A 104 7.74 2.33 -13.65
C GLN A 104 6.43 1.79 -14.26
N ALA A 105 6.13 2.13 -15.52
CA ALA A 105 4.96 1.60 -16.22
C ALA A 105 4.98 0.06 -16.39
N ARG A 106 6.15 -0.57 -16.25
CA ARG A 106 6.36 -2.02 -16.44
C ARG A 106 6.59 -2.77 -15.14
N THR A 107 7.13 -2.13 -14.11
CA THR A 107 7.42 -2.81 -12.85
C THR A 107 6.16 -3.31 -12.14
N ALA A 108 5.03 -2.64 -12.37
CA ALA A 108 3.76 -2.99 -11.77
C ALA A 108 3.22 -4.36 -12.23
N THR A 109 3.53 -4.79 -13.46
CA THR A 109 3.09 -6.10 -13.95
C THR A 109 3.83 -7.23 -13.26
N TRP A 110 5.10 -7.04 -12.88
CA TRP A 110 5.91 -8.05 -12.19
C TRP A 110 5.27 -8.55 -10.90
N SER A 111 4.78 -7.63 -10.07
CA SER A 111 4.08 -8.00 -8.82
C SER A 111 2.83 -8.81 -9.11
N THR A 112 2.02 -8.38 -10.09
CA THR A 112 0.77 -9.06 -10.44
C THR A 112 1.04 -10.45 -11.04
N THR A 113 2.04 -10.55 -11.92
CA THR A 113 2.49 -11.83 -12.52
C THR A 113 2.98 -12.78 -11.43
N LEU A 114 3.82 -12.32 -10.50
CA LEU A 114 4.32 -13.13 -9.40
C LEU A 114 3.18 -13.70 -8.55
N LEU A 115 2.28 -12.83 -8.07
CA LEU A 115 1.19 -13.22 -7.20
C LEU A 115 0.20 -14.16 -7.90
N SER A 116 -0.04 -13.95 -9.19
CA SER A 116 -0.90 -14.81 -10.01
C SER A 116 -0.30 -16.19 -10.21
N LEU A 117 0.97 -16.27 -10.66
CA LEU A 117 1.62 -17.54 -10.97
C LEU A 117 1.91 -18.41 -9.73
N ILE A 118 2.11 -17.78 -8.56
CA ILE A 118 2.32 -18.49 -7.30
C ILE A 118 0.98 -18.80 -6.60
N GLU A 119 -0.15 -18.33 -7.13
CA GLU A 119 -1.47 -18.47 -6.50
C GLU A 119 -1.44 -17.95 -5.06
N ALA A 120 -0.91 -16.74 -4.88
CA ALA A 120 -0.74 -16.15 -3.57
C ALA A 120 -2.08 -16.14 -2.79
N PRO A 121 -2.08 -16.48 -1.49
CA PRO A 121 -3.31 -16.53 -0.71
C PRO A 121 -3.89 -15.12 -0.58
N ILE A 122 -5.13 -14.93 -1.05
CA ILE A 122 -5.86 -13.66 -0.97
C ILE A 122 -7.14 -13.92 -0.19
N THR A 123 -7.12 -13.56 1.09
CA THR A 123 -8.20 -13.88 2.01
C THR A 123 -9.18 -12.70 2.11
N ALA A 124 -10.47 -13.00 1.94
CA ALA A 124 -11.55 -12.06 2.23
C ALA A 124 -11.69 -11.79 3.74
N GLU A 125 -12.09 -10.58 4.11
CA GLU A 125 -12.40 -10.27 5.51
C GLU A 125 -13.69 -11.00 5.95
N THR A 126 -14.68 -10.99 5.06
CA THR A 126 -15.96 -11.69 5.22
C THR A 126 -16.37 -12.28 3.86
N THR A 127 -17.22 -11.59 3.12
CA THR A 127 -17.70 -11.92 1.78
C THR A 127 -16.91 -11.23 0.68
N HIS A 128 -16.07 -10.26 1.04
CA HIS A 128 -15.32 -9.42 0.11
C HIS A 128 -13.83 -9.48 0.39
N VAL A 129 -13.05 -9.49 -0.69
CA VAL A 129 -11.63 -9.17 -0.64
C VAL A 129 -11.52 -7.65 -0.60
N CYS A 130 -10.92 -7.12 0.45
CA CYS A 130 -10.74 -5.68 0.58
C CYS A 130 -9.62 -5.20 -0.36
N LEU A 131 -9.86 -4.08 -1.03
CA LEU A 131 -8.87 -3.30 -1.75
C LEU A 131 -8.77 -1.96 -1.03
N ASP A 132 -7.66 -1.75 -0.34
CA ASP A 132 -7.45 -0.59 0.49
C ASP A 132 -6.55 0.40 -0.21
N ILE A 133 -7.03 1.63 -0.42
CA ILE A 133 -6.26 2.69 -1.06
C ILE A 133 -6.09 3.84 -0.08
N ASP A 134 -4.84 4.21 0.16
CA ASP A 134 -4.50 5.25 1.12
C ASP A 134 -3.24 6.01 0.73
N THR A 135 -3.09 7.21 1.28
CA THR A 135 -1.89 8.02 1.16
C THR A 135 -1.19 8.16 2.51
N PHE A 136 0.13 8.02 2.52
CA PHE A 136 0.92 8.12 3.74
C PHE A 136 2.04 9.12 3.61
N VAL A 137 2.57 9.61 4.74
CA VAL A 137 3.65 10.60 4.75
C VAL A 137 5.01 9.94 4.93
N MET A 138 5.97 10.32 4.08
CA MET A 138 7.38 9.98 4.21
C MET A 138 8.18 11.23 4.57
N ASP A 139 8.65 11.33 5.81
CA ASP A 139 9.37 12.51 6.29
C ASP A 139 10.75 12.61 5.62
N ASN A 140 10.95 13.68 4.87
CA ASN A 140 12.22 14.01 4.22
C ASN A 140 12.68 15.41 4.61
N SER A 141 12.35 15.83 5.84
CA SER A 141 12.74 17.12 6.39
C SER A 141 14.26 17.28 6.33
N ASN A 142 14.69 18.53 6.14
CA ASN A 142 16.10 18.90 5.98
C ASN A 142 16.79 18.26 4.76
N SER A 143 16.04 17.81 3.76
CA SER A 143 16.60 17.36 2.47
C SER A 143 16.34 18.39 1.36
N LYS A 144 17.16 18.36 0.32
CA LYS A 144 17.01 19.19 -0.90
C LYS A 144 16.55 18.36 -2.10
N LYS A 145 15.81 17.26 -1.84
CA LYS A 145 15.34 16.35 -2.89
C LYS A 145 14.17 16.98 -3.65
N GLU A 146 14.08 16.69 -4.95
CA GLU A 146 12.96 17.14 -5.78
C GLU A 146 11.62 16.61 -5.26
N GLY A 147 10.58 17.44 -5.30
CA GLY A 147 9.22 17.09 -4.88
C GLY A 147 8.96 17.12 -3.36
N VAL A 148 9.99 17.22 -2.53
CA VAL A 148 9.83 17.40 -1.07
C VAL A 148 9.16 18.75 -0.81
N SER A 149 8.03 18.71 -0.10
CA SER A 149 7.25 19.89 0.25
C SER A 149 6.35 19.63 1.46
N ARG A 150 5.73 20.70 1.98
CA ARG A 150 4.88 20.62 3.18
C ARG A 150 3.71 19.66 2.97
N THR A 151 3.63 18.64 3.82
CA THR A 151 2.58 17.61 3.82
C THR A 151 1.41 17.98 4.74
N TYR A 152 0.32 17.21 4.66
CA TYR A 152 -0.83 17.36 5.56
C TYR A 152 -0.50 17.06 7.04
N GLN A 153 0.52 16.25 7.29
CA GLN A 153 1.05 15.99 8.65
C GLN A 153 2.03 17.07 9.14
N LYS A 154 2.16 18.19 8.42
CA LYS A 154 3.01 19.33 8.84
C LYS A 154 4.51 18.96 8.97
N VAL A 155 4.98 18.03 8.14
CA VAL A 155 6.41 17.75 7.90
C VAL A 155 6.74 17.97 6.43
N ASP A 156 8.01 18.20 6.11
CA ASP A 156 8.45 18.40 4.72
C ASP A 156 8.84 17.05 4.13
N GLY A 157 8.06 16.57 3.16
CA GLY A 157 8.19 15.18 2.72
C GLY A 157 7.47 14.87 1.41
N TYR A 158 7.18 13.58 1.25
CA TYR A 158 6.36 13.04 0.17
C TYR A 158 5.05 12.48 0.73
N THR A 159 4.06 12.32 -0.14
CA THR A 159 2.75 11.73 0.20
C THR A 159 2.38 10.59 -0.75
N PRO A 160 3.16 9.49 -0.84
CA PRO A 160 2.86 8.39 -1.76
C PRO A 160 1.44 7.86 -1.58
N ILE A 161 0.93 7.27 -2.66
CA ILE A 161 -0.31 6.50 -2.67
C ILE A 161 0.02 5.01 -2.77
N ALA A 162 -0.69 4.18 -2.03
CA ALA A 162 -0.56 2.73 -2.08
C ALA A 162 -1.93 2.05 -2.21
N ALA A 163 -1.93 0.87 -2.82
CA ALA A 163 -3.09 -0.03 -2.88
C ALA A 163 -2.73 -1.41 -2.32
N TYR A 164 -3.52 -1.92 -1.38
CA TYR A 164 -3.32 -3.23 -0.75
C TYR A 164 -4.54 -4.13 -0.97
N LEU A 165 -4.30 -5.37 -1.39
CA LEU A 165 -5.34 -6.37 -1.62
C LEU A 165 -5.32 -7.46 -0.55
N GLY A 166 -6.51 -7.78 -0.03
CA GLY A 166 -6.75 -8.88 0.91
C GLY A 166 -6.19 -8.62 2.31
N ASN A 167 -6.53 -9.51 3.26
CA ASN A 167 -6.09 -9.40 4.65
C ASN A 167 -4.55 -9.49 4.80
N GLU A 168 -3.90 -10.14 3.83
CA GLU A 168 -2.45 -10.23 3.74
C GLU A 168 -1.82 -8.88 3.42
N GLY A 169 -2.53 -7.99 2.70
CA GLY A 169 -2.05 -6.68 2.29
C GLY A 169 -1.06 -6.73 1.14
N TRP A 170 -1.40 -7.41 0.05
CA TRP A 170 -0.59 -7.47 -1.18
C TRP A 170 -0.56 -6.12 -1.88
N CYS A 171 0.63 -5.56 -2.09
CA CYS A 171 0.77 -4.22 -2.67
C CYS A 171 0.58 -4.26 -4.19
N LEU A 172 -0.55 -3.73 -4.68
CA LEU A 172 -0.89 -3.72 -6.10
C LEU A 172 -0.45 -2.44 -6.83
N GLY A 173 -0.14 -1.39 -6.09
CA GLY A 173 0.42 -0.15 -6.60
C GLY A 173 1.08 0.66 -5.49
N LEU A 174 2.19 1.33 -5.82
CA LEU A 174 2.92 2.20 -4.92
C LEU A 174 3.58 3.31 -5.73
N GLU A 175 3.02 4.52 -5.70
CA GLU A 175 3.45 5.65 -6.53
C GLU A 175 3.84 6.85 -5.66
N LEU A 176 4.98 7.47 -5.97
CA LEU A 176 5.47 8.64 -5.25
C LEU A 176 4.65 9.87 -5.62
N ARG A 177 4.33 10.70 -4.62
CA ARG A 177 3.71 12.02 -4.86
C ARG A 177 4.48 13.12 -4.12
N PRO A 178 4.62 14.32 -4.70
CA PRO A 178 5.16 15.48 -3.99
C PRO A 178 4.35 15.79 -2.74
N GLY A 179 4.98 16.25 -1.66
CA GLY A 179 4.29 16.44 -0.37
C GLY A 179 3.07 17.37 -0.39
N LYS A 180 3.06 18.39 -1.27
CA LYS A 180 1.94 19.31 -1.48
C LYS A 180 0.81 18.77 -2.37
N GLN A 181 0.94 17.55 -2.89
CA GLN A 181 -0.06 16.96 -3.77
C GLN A 181 -1.33 16.66 -2.95
N HIS A 182 -2.44 17.27 -3.37
CA HIS A 182 -3.75 16.95 -2.81
C HIS A 182 -4.09 15.47 -3.09
N THR A 183 -4.67 14.77 -2.11
CA THR A 183 -4.95 13.32 -2.17
C THR A 183 -5.66 12.92 -3.45
N MET A 184 -6.70 13.65 -3.88
CA MET A 184 -7.44 13.34 -5.11
C MET A 184 -6.65 13.48 -6.43
N LYS A 185 -5.56 14.26 -6.46
CA LYS A 185 -4.84 14.50 -7.71
C LYS A 185 -4.22 13.18 -8.20
N GLU A 186 -4.66 12.75 -9.39
CA GLU A 186 -4.26 11.49 -10.06
C GLU A 186 -4.70 10.19 -9.36
N SER A 187 -5.53 10.26 -8.31
CA SER A 187 -6.05 9.05 -7.65
C SER A 187 -7.01 8.25 -8.51
N ASN A 188 -7.82 8.91 -9.32
CA ASN A 188 -8.70 8.23 -10.28
C ASN A 188 -7.90 7.39 -11.28
N ALA A 189 -6.86 7.98 -11.87
CA ALA A 189 -5.97 7.27 -12.78
C ALA A 189 -5.19 6.13 -12.09
N PHE A 190 -4.85 6.30 -10.81
CA PHE A 190 -4.24 5.24 -10.01
C PHE A 190 -5.22 4.07 -9.80
N LEU A 191 -6.47 4.35 -9.42
CA LEU A 191 -7.53 3.36 -9.24
C LEU A 191 -7.78 2.57 -10.53
N GLU A 192 -7.90 3.24 -11.68
CA GLU A 192 -8.07 2.62 -12.99
C GLU A 192 -6.94 1.67 -13.36
N ARG A 193 -5.70 1.93 -12.89
CA ARG A 193 -4.56 1.02 -13.08
C ARG A 193 -4.57 -0.17 -12.11
N VAL A 194 -5.08 0.02 -10.90
CA VAL A 194 -5.05 -0.97 -9.82
C VAL A 194 -6.21 -1.96 -9.91
N LEU A 195 -7.42 -1.51 -10.25
CA LEU A 195 -8.61 -2.36 -10.31
C LEU A 195 -8.40 -3.59 -11.22
N PRO A 196 -7.92 -3.47 -12.47
CA PRO A 196 -7.66 -4.63 -13.32
C PRO A 196 -6.67 -5.62 -12.71
N ARG A 197 -5.66 -5.14 -11.96
CA ARG A 197 -4.68 -6.00 -11.27
C ARG A 197 -5.37 -6.82 -10.18
N ALA A 198 -6.23 -6.19 -9.38
CA ALA A 198 -7.03 -6.89 -8.37
C ALA A 198 -7.98 -7.89 -9.02
N GLN A 199 -8.60 -7.53 -10.15
CA GLN A 199 -9.48 -8.42 -10.91
C GLN A 199 -8.78 -9.68 -11.41
N CYS A 200 -7.52 -9.56 -11.85
CA CYS A 200 -6.71 -10.71 -12.29
C CYS A 200 -6.37 -11.69 -11.15
N LEU A 201 -6.30 -11.19 -9.91
CA LEU A 201 -5.85 -11.96 -8.76
C LEU A 201 -6.99 -12.62 -7.98
N THR A 202 -8.22 -12.10 -8.05
CA THR A 202 -9.37 -12.70 -7.37
C THR A 202 -10.67 -12.60 -8.16
N ARG A 203 -11.49 -13.65 -8.01
CA ARG A 203 -12.87 -13.72 -8.51
C ARG A 203 -13.91 -13.38 -7.44
N GLN A 204 -13.50 -13.25 -6.19
CA GLN A 204 -14.41 -12.87 -5.11
C GLN A 204 -14.83 -11.39 -5.26
N PRO A 205 -15.98 -10.99 -4.70
CA PRO A 205 -16.38 -9.59 -4.62
C PRO A 205 -15.27 -8.72 -4.03
N ILE A 206 -15.02 -7.56 -4.63
CA ILE A 206 -14.02 -6.60 -4.15
C ILE A 206 -14.74 -5.50 -3.35
N LEU A 207 -14.20 -5.16 -2.19
CA LEU A 207 -14.62 -4.01 -1.39
C LEU A 207 -13.50 -2.96 -1.39
N LEU A 208 -13.67 -1.87 -2.15
CA LEU A 208 -12.77 -0.73 -2.11
C LEU A 208 -13.01 0.06 -0.81
N ARG A 209 -11.94 0.38 -0.08
CA ARG A 209 -12.02 1.22 1.13
C ARG A 209 -11.02 2.36 1.05
N GLU A 210 -11.51 3.57 1.30
CA GLU A 210 -10.73 4.81 1.20
C GLU A 210 -11.10 5.81 2.31
N ASP A 211 -10.12 6.64 2.67
CA ASP A 211 -10.29 7.67 3.69
C ASP A 211 -11.00 8.94 3.15
N SER A 212 -11.18 9.92 4.03
CA SER A 212 -11.86 11.17 3.70
C SER A 212 -11.09 12.06 2.71
N GLY A 213 -9.82 11.75 2.43
CA GLY A 213 -9.04 12.40 1.38
C GLY A 213 -9.54 12.06 -0.03
N PHE A 214 -10.35 11.01 -0.18
CA PHE A 214 -10.94 10.56 -1.44
C PHE A 214 -12.39 11.06 -1.67
N ASP A 215 -12.94 11.84 -0.73
CA ASP A 215 -14.31 12.35 -0.80
C ASP A 215 -14.48 13.48 -1.84
N SER A 216 -14.81 13.09 -3.07
CA SER A 216 -15.23 14.02 -4.12
C SER A 216 -16.32 13.41 -5.01
N GLN A 217 -17.23 14.24 -5.53
CA GLN A 217 -18.33 13.77 -6.39
C GLN A 217 -17.82 13.08 -7.66
N ALA A 218 -16.79 13.62 -8.31
CA ALA A 218 -16.18 13.02 -9.49
C ALA A 218 -15.57 11.63 -9.20
N HIS A 219 -15.02 11.43 -8.00
CA HIS A 219 -14.50 10.14 -7.59
C HIS A 219 -15.61 9.12 -7.32
N LEU A 220 -16.63 9.50 -6.56
CA LEU A 220 -17.79 8.63 -6.32
C LEU A 220 -18.52 8.25 -7.62
N ALA A 221 -18.64 9.18 -8.57
CA ALA A 221 -19.18 8.89 -9.90
C ALA A 221 -18.32 7.88 -10.66
N LEU A 222 -16.98 8.00 -10.61
CA LEU A 222 -16.08 6.99 -11.18
C LEU A 222 -16.28 5.62 -10.50
N LEU A 223 -16.47 5.57 -9.18
CA LEU A 223 -16.75 4.31 -8.49
C LEU A 223 -18.03 3.67 -9.00
N GLU A 224 -19.13 4.41 -9.16
CA GLU A 224 -20.37 3.88 -9.74
C GLU A 224 -20.18 3.39 -11.18
N GLN A 225 -19.41 4.10 -12.00
CA GLN A 225 -19.06 3.65 -13.35
C GLN A 225 -18.28 2.34 -13.33
N GLN A 226 -17.27 2.21 -12.46
CA GLN A 226 -16.47 0.99 -12.31
C GLN A 226 -17.32 -0.16 -11.77
N ARG A 227 -18.29 0.10 -10.89
CA ARG A 227 -19.25 -0.90 -10.42
C ARG A 227 -20.09 -1.45 -11.56
N GLN A 228 -20.56 -0.59 -12.46
CA GLN A 228 -21.29 -1.03 -13.65
C GLN A 228 -20.42 -1.89 -14.57
N VAL A 229 -19.17 -1.47 -14.84
CA VAL A 229 -18.21 -2.27 -15.64
C VAL A 229 -18.00 -3.65 -15.02
N PHE A 230 -17.83 -3.74 -13.70
CA PHE A 230 -17.72 -5.02 -13.01
C PHE A 230 -18.99 -5.86 -13.15
N ALA A 231 -20.17 -5.25 -13.00
CA ALA A 231 -21.44 -5.95 -13.13
C ALA A 231 -21.64 -6.53 -14.55
N ASP A 232 -21.26 -5.77 -15.59
CA ASP A 232 -21.32 -6.21 -16.99
C ASP A 232 -20.39 -7.42 -17.25
N GLU A 233 -19.29 -7.52 -16.51
CA GLU A 233 -18.36 -8.67 -16.52
C GLU A 233 -18.80 -9.83 -15.61
N GLY A 234 -19.97 -9.76 -14.98
CA GLY A 234 -20.45 -10.76 -14.02
C GLY A 234 -19.66 -10.76 -12.70
N ARG A 235 -19.00 -9.65 -12.38
CA ARG A 235 -18.21 -9.42 -11.17
C ARG A 235 -18.91 -8.43 -10.25
N ARG A 236 -18.43 -8.34 -9.00
CA ARG A 236 -18.96 -7.41 -8.01
C ARG A 236 -17.85 -6.51 -7.45
N LEU A 237 -18.09 -5.21 -7.55
CA LEU A 237 -17.33 -4.17 -6.87
C LEU A 237 -18.28 -3.44 -5.91
N ASP A 238 -17.86 -3.30 -4.67
CA ASP A 238 -18.48 -2.42 -3.70
C ASP A 238 -17.45 -1.44 -3.15
N TYR A 239 -17.89 -0.33 -2.58
CA TYR A 239 -16.99 0.64 -1.94
C TYR A 239 -17.53 1.13 -0.60
N VAL A 240 -16.60 1.57 0.25
CA VAL A 240 -16.85 2.41 1.42
C VAL A 240 -15.81 3.53 1.48
N VAL A 241 -16.24 4.78 1.30
CA VAL A 241 -15.38 5.96 1.35
C VAL A 241 -15.79 6.83 2.53
N LYS A 242 -14.86 7.18 3.42
CA LYS A 242 -15.19 8.08 4.54
C LYS A 242 -15.58 9.45 4.00
N TRP A 243 -16.71 9.97 4.46
CA TRP A 243 -17.19 11.29 4.09
C TRP A 243 -16.43 12.39 4.86
N ASN A 244 -16.11 13.49 4.17
CA ASN A 244 -15.50 14.67 4.75
C ASN A 244 -16.57 15.76 4.98
N PRO A 245 -17.06 15.94 6.23
CA PRO A 245 -18.04 16.96 6.53
C PRO A 245 -17.43 18.36 6.37
N ARG A 246 -17.76 19.03 5.26
CA ARG A 246 -17.32 20.42 5.00
C ARG A 246 -17.93 21.37 6.03
N GLY A 247 -17.35 22.56 6.16
CA GLY A 247 -17.79 23.59 7.13
C GLY A 247 -19.29 23.93 7.06
N SER A 248 -19.89 23.88 5.86
CA SER A 248 -21.33 24.08 5.69
C SER A 248 -22.18 22.96 6.30
N ALA A 249 -21.72 21.71 6.24
CA ALA A 249 -22.44 20.58 6.80
C ALA A 249 -22.34 20.55 8.34
N THR A 250 -21.20 20.93 8.90
CA THR A 250 -21.02 21.05 10.35
C THR A 250 -21.79 22.24 10.93
N ALA A 251 -22.01 23.30 10.14
CA ALA A 251 -22.84 24.44 10.53
C ALA A 251 -24.34 24.11 10.60
N ASP A 252 -24.81 23.09 9.86
CA ASP A 252 -26.22 22.69 9.80
C ASP A 252 -26.61 21.70 10.93
N ARG A 253 -26.04 21.91 12.12
CA ARG A 253 -26.17 20.98 13.25
C ARG A 253 -27.63 20.72 13.65
N ASP A 254 -28.45 21.76 13.64
CA ASP A 254 -29.85 21.65 14.08
C ASP A 254 -30.66 20.72 13.17
N THR A 255 -30.37 20.73 11.86
CA THR A 255 -30.98 19.79 10.91
C THR A 255 -30.58 18.36 11.22
N TRP A 256 -29.29 18.10 11.51
CA TRP A 256 -28.83 16.76 11.86
C TRP A 256 -29.42 16.27 13.18
N LEU A 257 -29.58 17.15 14.17
CA LEU A 257 -30.21 16.82 15.45
C LEU A 257 -31.70 16.46 15.27
N ALA A 258 -32.40 17.19 14.40
CA ALA A 258 -33.80 16.89 14.08
C ALA A 258 -33.93 15.50 13.41
N VAL A 259 -33.04 15.18 12.47
CA VAL A 259 -33.03 13.85 11.83
C VAL A 259 -32.65 12.75 12.82
N ALA A 260 -31.66 12.99 13.68
CA ALA A 260 -31.17 12.01 14.64
C ALA A 260 -32.16 11.68 15.76
N ALA A 261 -33.24 12.46 15.95
CA ALA A 261 -34.20 12.33 17.04
C ALA A 261 -34.73 10.89 17.21
N ASP A 262 -34.98 10.20 16.10
CA ASP A 262 -35.54 8.85 16.08
C ASP A 262 -34.48 7.72 16.14
N TYR A 263 -33.19 8.06 16.13
CA TYR A 263 -32.09 7.11 15.97
C TYR A 263 -31.16 7.04 17.19
N TRP A 264 -31.42 7.81 18.25
CA TRP A 264 -30.54 7.88 19.40
C TRP A 264 -30.48 6.56 20.18
N GLU A 265 -29.25 6.10 20.39
CA GLU A 265 -28.89 4.98 21.24
C GLU A 265 -27.87 5.44 22.28
N GLU A 266 -28.12 5.17 23.56
CA GLU A 266 -27.14 5.43 24.62
C GLU A 266 -26.03 4.38 24.61
N LEU A 267 -24.78 4.82 24.43
CA LEU A 267 -23.61 3.92 24.44
C LEU A 267 -23.06 3.73 25.85
N ARG A 268 -23.08 4.81 26.64
CA ARG A 268 -22.70 4.87 28.06
C ARG A 268 -23.26 6.16 28.66
N PRO A 269 -23.33 6.28 30.00
CA PRO A 269 -23.68 7.54 30.64
C PRO A 269 -22.86 8.71 30.10
N GLY A 270 -23.58 9.73 29.60
CA GLY A 270 -22.99 10.92 29.01
C GLY A 270 -22.44 10.78 27.59
N LYS A 271 -22.74 9.67 26.89
CA LYS A 271 -22.45 9.50 25.46
C LYS A 271 -23.53 8.68 24.75
N ARG A 272 -24.14 9.27 23.71
CA ARG A 272 -25.08 8.60 22.82
C ARG A 272 -24.66 8.76 21.36
N GLN A 273 -25.13 7.87 20.50
CA GLN A 273 -24.94 7.94 19.06
C GLN A 273 -26.27 7.81 18.32
N ALA A 274 -26.35 8.41 17.14
CA ALA A 274 -27.41 8.18 16.18
C ALA A 274 -26.79 7.74 14.85
N LEU A 275 -27.33 6.68 14.26
CA LEU A 275 -26.90 6.12 12.98
C LEU A 275 -28.10 6.07 12.03
N TRP A 276 -27.95 6.61 10.82
CA TRP A 276 -29.02 6.55 9.82
C TRP A 276 -28.45 6.54 8.39
N PRO A 277 -29.13 5.89 7.44
CA PRO A 277 -28.79 5.98 6.03
C PRO A 277 -29.37 7.27 5.41
N GLN A 278 -28.73 7.75 4.36
CA GLN A 278 -29.16 8.89 3.56
C GLN A 278 -28.87 8.62 2.08
N THR A 279 -29.89 8.80 1.25
CA THR A 279 -29.74 8.82 -0.20
C THR A 279 -29.35 10.22 -0.67
N VAL A 280 -28.32 10.34 -1.51
CA VAL A 280 -27.83 11.63 -2.01
C VAL A 280 -27.61 11.56 -3.51
N SER A 281 -28.08 12.57 -4.24
CA SER A 281 -27.73 12.78 -5.64
C SER A 281 -26.39 13.50 -5.76
N ILE A 282 -25.47 12.94 -6.54
CA ILE A 282 -24.18 13.54 -6.91
C ILE A 282 -24.10 13.68 -8.42
N HIS A 283 -23.20 14.54 -8.90
CA HIS A 283 -22.99 14.73 -10.33
C HIS A 283 -21.52 14.55 -10.71
N ASP A 284 -21.26 13.96 -11.87
CA ASP A 284 -19.93 13.98 -12.47
C ASP A 284 -19.62 15.34 -13.14
N ASP A 285 -18.41 15.48 -13.69
CA ASP A 285 -17.99 16.69 -14.40
C ASP A 285 -18.83 16.98 -15.66
N ASN A 286 -19.49 15.96 -16.22
CA ASN A 286 -20.40 16.05 -17.37
C ASN A 286 -21.86 16.32 -16.96
N LYS A 287 -22.14 16.51 -15.67
CA LYS A 287 -23.48 16.70 -15.08
C LYS A 287 -24.38 15.47 -15.19
N THR A 288 -23.82 14.29 -15.35
CA THR A 288 -24.55 13.02 -15.20
C THR A 288 -24.87 12.82 -13.73
N GLU A 289 -26.14 12.60 -13.41
CA GLU A 289 -26.60 12.34 -12.04
C GLU A 289 -26.35 10.89 -11.64
N TYR A 290 -25.83 10.68 -10.44
CA TYR A 290 -25.72 9.38 -9.78
C TYR A 290 -26.38 9.45 -8.41
N VAL A 291 -27.08 8.38 -8.03
CA VAL A 291 -27.72 8.26 -6.72
C VAL A 291 -26.87 7.33 -5.86
N VAL A 292 -26.29 7.87 -4.79
CA VAL A 292 -25.41 7.14 -3.88
C VAL A 292 -25.97 7.09 -2.47
N GLN A 293 -25.57 6.08 -1.70
CA GLN A 293 -25.92 5.94 -0.29
C GLN A 293 -24.82 6.49 0.60
N ARG A 294 -25.22 7.12 1.70
CA ARG A 294 -24.35 7.59 2.76
C ARG A 294 -24.88 7.13 4.10
N VAL A 295 -24.05 6.46 4.88
CA VAL A 295 -24.31 6.20 6.29
C VAL A 295 -23.82 7.38 7.10
N MET A 296 -24.67 7.94 7.95
CA MET A 296 -24.36 9.06 8.83
C MET A 296 -24.18 8.57 10.27
N ARG A 297 -23.26 9.19 11.00
CA ARG A 297 -23.11 9.02 12.45
C ARG A 297 -23.03 10.36 13.14
N LEU A 298 -23.91 10.59 14.10
CA LEU A 298 -23.83 11.72 15.02
C LEU A 298 -23.60 11.20 16.43
N VAL A 299 -22.50 11.62 17.05
CA VAL A 299 -22.19 11.30 18.45
C VAL A 299 -22.39 12.55 19.28
N GLU A 300 -23.16 12.45 20.35
CA GLU A 300 -23.26 13.48 21.37
C GLU A 300 -22.52 13.02 22.63
N ARG A 301 -21.72 13.91 23.20
CA ARG A 301 -21.05 13.73 24.48
C ARG A 301 -21.46 14.85 25.42
N THR A 302 -21.98 14.48 26.60
CA THR A 302 -22.23 15.42 27.71
C THR A 302 -21.20 15.28 28.83
N ALA A 303 -20.36 14.24 28.75
CA ALA A 303 -19.19 14.05 29.61
C ALA A 303 -17.97 13.66 28.78
N ASP A 304 -16.78 14.05 29.25
CA ASP A 304 -15.53 13.68 28.61
C ASP A 304 -15.13 12.21 28.86
N ARG A 305 -13.90 11.84 28.49
CA ARG A 305 -13.37 10.48 28.70
C ARG A 305 -13.16 10.13 30.17
N ASP A 306 -12.93 11.14 31.01
CA ASP A 306 -12.62 11.01 32.43
C ASP A 306 -13.90 11.12 33.30
N GLY A 307 -15.05 11.39 32.68
CA GLY A 307 -16.36 11.47 33.32
C GLY A 307 -16.74 12.88 33.77
N GLN A 308 -15.92 13.88 33.44
CA GLN A 308 -16.23 15.28 33.73
C GLN A 308 -17.37 15.76 32.82
N LEU A 309 -18.43 16.31 33.42
CA LEU A 309 -19.53 16.90 32.68
C LEU A 309 -19.06 18.13 31.89
N LEU A 310 -19.47 18.21 30.64
CA LEU A 310 -19.23 19.34 29.75
C LEU A 310 -20.28 20.43 29.99
N LEU A 311 -19.86 21.70 29.82
CA LEU A 311 -20.76 22.86 29.95
C LEU A 311 -21.83 22.87 28.85
N GLU A 312 -21.44 22.46 27.65
CA GLU A 312 -22.31 22.25 26.50
C GLU A 312 -22.01 20.87 25.90
N PRO A 313 -22.99 20.17 25.32
CA PRO A 313 -22.74 18.91 24.65
C PRO A 313 -21.79 19.10 23.45
N ASP A 314 -20.80 18.21 23.35
CA ASP A 314 -19.93 18.10 22.20
C ASP A 314 -20.54 17.17 21.15
N TYR A 315 -20.48 17.57 19.89
CA TYR A 315 -21.09 16.84 18.76
C TYR A 315 -20.03 16.49 17.73
N GLU A 316 -19.97 15.21 17.38
CA GLU A 316 -19.09 14.70 16.34
C GLU A 316 -19.94 14.11 15.21
N LEU A 317 -19.82 14.71 14.03
CA LEU A 317 -20.50 14.27 12.81
C LEU A 317 -19.51 13.52 11.92
N GLU A 318 -19.89 12.31 11.54
CA GLU A 318 -19.15 11.48 10.60
C GLU A 318 -20.10 10.89 9.56
N GLY A 319 -19.54 10.38 8.47
CA GLY A 319 -20.30 9.60 7.51
C GLY A 319 -19.42 8.76 6.60
N TRP A 320 -20.06 7.87 5.84
CA TRP A 320 -19.42 6.96 4.90
C TRP A 320 -20.30 6.81 3.67
N TRP A 321 -19.77 7.17 2.50
CA TRP A 321 -20.36 6.79 1.23
C TRP A 321 -20.21 5.29 1.05
N THR A 322 -21.26 4.61 0.65
CA THR A 322 -21.23 3.16 0.54
C THR A 322 -22.12 2.68 -0.58
N SER A 323 -21.71 1.59 -1.21
CA SER A 323 -22.57 0.83 -2.13
C SER A 323 -23.11 -0.46 -1.52
N LEU A 324 -22.72 -0.77 -0.27
CA LEU A 324 -23.15 -1.96 0.43
C LEU A 324 -24.60 -1.83 0.89
N ASP A 325 -25.37 -2.87 0.64
CA ASP A 325 -26.72 -3.06 1.18
C ASP A 325 -26.63 -3.75 2.54
N GLU A 326 -26.14 -3.02 3.54
CA GLU A 326 -25.93 -3.49 4.90
C GLU A 326 -26.39 -2.43 5.92
N ALA A 327 -26.64 -2.88 7.16
CA ALA A 327 -26.97 -1.97 8.26
C ALA A 327 -25.83 -0.95 8.52
N PRO A 328 -26.14 0.28 8.95
CA PRO A 328 -25.15 1.33 9.26
C PRO A 328 -23.96 0.84 10.10
N GLU A 329 -24.20 0.05 11.13
CA GLU A 329 -23.17 -0.50 12.02
C GLU A 329 -22.20 -1.43 11.29
N ALA A 330 -22.70 -2.23 10.35
CA ALA A 330 -21.90 -3.17 9.58
C ALA A 330 -21.00 -2.43 8.58
N VAL A 331 -21.52 -1.39 7.91
CA VAL A 331 -20.73 -0.51 7.02
C VAL A 331 -19.60 0.16 7.79
N ILE A 332 -19.89 0.74 8.95
CA ILE A 332 -18.90 1.37 9.81
C ILE A 332 -17.84 0.35 10.26
N LYS A 333 -18.26 -0.86 10.64
CA LYS A 333 -17.35 -1.93 11.06
C LYS A 333 -16.41 -2.36 9.93
N ARG A 334 -16.93 -2.51 8.70
CA ARG A 334 -16.12 -2.81 7.50
C ARG A 334 -15.10 -1.72 7.21
N TYR A 335 -15.47 -0.46 7.39
CA TYR A 335 -14.53 0.65 7.31
C TYR A 335 -13.50 0.61 8.44
N GLN A 336 -13.88 0.32 9.69
CA GLN A 336 -12.93 0.32 10.81
C GLN A 336 -11.86 -0.78 10.70
N ALA A 337 -12.15 -1.89 10.02
CA ALA A 337 -11.14 -2.89 9.67
C ALA A 337 -10.03 -2.34 8.74
N HIS A 338 -10.23 -1.16 8.13
CA HIS A 338 -9.23 -0.38 7.40
C HIS A 338 -8.03 0.06 8.30
N ALA A 339 -8.14 -0.03 9.63
CA ALA A 339 -7.06 0.43 10.52
C ALA A 339 -5.74 -0.37 10.38
N THR A 340 -5.74 -1.53 9.71
CA THR A 340 -4.55 -2.39 9.62
C THR A 340 -3.44 -1.86 8.68
N HIS A 341 -3.68 -0.75 7.97
CA HIS A 341 -2.86 -0.29 6.84
C HIS A 341 -1.71 0.58 7.30
N GLU A 342 -1.86 1.22 8.45
CA GLU A 342 -0.76 1.89 9.14
C GLU A 342 0.42 0.94 9.36
N GLN A 343 0.14 -0.35 9.59
CA GLN A 343 1.20 -1.36 9.67
C GLN A 343 1.91 -1.53 8.32
N PHE A 344 1.19 -1.59 7.19
CA PHE A 344 1.78 -1.71 5.85
C PHE A 344 2.67 -0.50 5.52
N HIS A 345 2.20 0.70 5.86
CA HIS A 345 3.01 1.91 5.71
C HIS A 345 4.28 1.85 6.57
N SER A 346 4.20 1.34 7.80
CA SER A 346 5.38 1.14 8.65
C SER A 346 6.35 0.10 8.09
N GLU A 347 5.84 -0.94 7.42
CA GLU A 347 6.67 -1.97 6.78
C GLU A 347 7.46 -1.38 5.61
N ILE A 348 6.83 -0.54 4.77
CA ILE A 348 7.53 0.18 3.71
C ILE A 348 8.54 1.17 4.29
N LYS A 349 8.11 2.03 5.23
CA LYS A 349 8.93 3.11 5.75
C LYS A 349 10.13 2.62 6.57
N THR A 350 9.87 1.73 7.53
CA THR A 350 10.83 1.32 8.55
C THR A 350 11.49 -0.01 8.23
N ASP A 351 10.74 -1.02 7.75
CA ASP A 351 11.32 -2.35 7.57
C ASP A 351 12.11 -2.47 6.26
N LEU A 352 11.65 -1.80 5.19
CA LEU A 352 12.39 -1.68 3.93
C LEU A 352 13.35 -0.46 3.90
N ASP A 353 13.39 0.32 4.98
CA ASP A 353 14.20 1.54 5.10
C ASP A 353 13.93 2.56 3.97
N LEU A 354 12.68 2.73 3.57
CA LEU A 354 12.33 3.60 2.45
C LEU A 354 11.86 4.99 2.85
N GLU A 355 11.67 5.32 4.14
CA GLU A 355 11.22 6.66 4.57
C GLU A 355 12.04 7.80 3.94
N ARG A 356 13.36 7.60 3.81
CA ARG A 356 14.26 8.56 3.17
C ARG A 356 14.88 7.99 1.90
N LEU A 357 14.13 8.02 0.80
CA LEU A 357 14.54 7.50 -0.52
C LEU A 357 15.93 8.02 -0.98
N PRO A 358 16.79 7.19 -1.59
CA PRO A 358 18.22 7.49 -1.74
C PRO A 358 18.56 8.50 -2.85
N SER A 359 17.66 8.82 -3.79
CA SER A 359 17.96 9.76 -4.88
C SER A 359 17.55 11.19 -4.55
N GLY A 360 18.26 12.16 -5.16
CA GLY A 360 17.85 13.57 -5.19
C GLY A 360 16.73 13.85 -6.20
N LYS A 361 16.53 12.96 -7.19
CA LYS A 361 15.61 13.16 -8.31
C LYS A 361 14.27 12.49 -8.09
N PHE A 362 13.19 13.19 -8.41
CA PHE A 362 11.83 12.71 -8.13
C PHE A 362 11.51 11.42 -8.90
N ALA A 363 11.73 11.40 -10.22
CA ALA A 363 11.43 10.25 -11.06
C ALA A 363 12.20 8.98 -10.64
N THR A 364 13.44 9.13 -10.15
CA THR A 364 14.24 7.99 -9.68
C THR A 364 13.71 7.45 -8.36
N ASN A 365 13.30 8.33 -7.44
CA ASN A 365 12.66 7.93 -6.19
C ASN A 365 11.30 7.26 -6.44
N ASP A 366 10.55 7.72 -7.44
CA ASP A 366 9.31 7.07 -7.87
C ASP A 366 9.56 5.65 -8.43
N LEU A 367 10.56 5.49 -9.29
CA LEU A 367 10.98 4.16 -9.75
C LEU A 367 11.39 3.25 -8.59
N ILE A 368 12.08 3.77 -7.57
CA ILE A 368 12.47 3.00 -6.39
C ILE A 368 11.26 2.47 -5.64
N LEU A 369 10.22 3.29 -5.44
CA LEU A 369 8.97 2.84 -4.82
C LEU A 369 8.27 1.76 -5.65
N HIS A 370 8.27 1.92 -6.97
CA HIS A 370 7.74 0.91 -7.89
C HIS A 370 8.51 -0.42 -7.83
N LEU A 371 9.83 -0.40 -7.63
CA LEU A 371 10.62 -1.60 -7.37
C LEU A 371 10.35 -2.16 -5.97
N ALA A 372 10.17 -1.28 -4.98
CA ALA A 372 9.84 -1.66 -3.62
C ALA A 372 8.50 -2.40 -3.53
N GLN A 373 7.53 -2.10 -4.40
CA GLN A 373 6.28 -2.87 -4.50
C GLN A 373 6.56 -4.38 -4.70
N LEU A 374 7.45 -4.74 -5.63
CA LEU A 374 7.82 -6.12 -5.88
C LEU A 374 8.58 -6.73 -4.71
N ALA A 375 9.57 -6.01 -4.16
CA ALA A 375 10.33 -6.48 -2.99
C ALA A 375 9.44 -6.73 -1.77
N TYR A 376 8.50 -5.81 -1.50
CA TYR A 376 7.49 -5.92 -0.46
C TYR A 376 6.65 -7.19 -0.64
N ASN A 377 6.15 -7.45 -1.85
CA ASN A 377 5.34 -8.63 -2.13
C ASN A 377 6.13 -9.94 -2.03
N ILE A 378 7.40 -9.95 -2.46
CA ILE A 378 8.27 -11.13 -2.32
C ILE A 378 8.49 -11.45 -0.85
N LEU A 379 8.82 -10.46 -0.03
CA LEU A 379 9.03 -10.67 1.41
C LEU A 379 7.72 -11.04 2.11
N ARG A 380 6.60 -10.44 1.71
CA ARG A 380 5.27 -10.83 2.20
C ARG A 380 4.97 -12.29 1.87
N LEU A 381 5.27 -12.73 0.65
CA LEU A 381 5.09 -14.10 0.21
C LEU A 381 5.94 -15.08 1.01
N MET A 382 7.21 -14.76 1.22
CA MET A 382 8.10 -15.56 2.07
C MET A 382 7.57 -15.68 3.51
N GLY A 383 7.09 -14.57 4.08
CA GLY A 383 6.48 -14.59 5.41
C GLY A 383 5.19 -15.42 5.48
N GLN A 384 4.33 -15.29 4.46
CA GLN A 384 3.04 -15.98 4.43
C GLN A 384 3.17 -17.48 4.15
N LEU A 385 4.02 -17.89 3.21
CA LEU A 385 4.19 -19.31 2.85
C LEU A 385 5.22 -20.02 3.73
N GLY A 386 6.27 -19.33 4.17
CA GLY A 386 7.38 -19.94 4.91
C GLY A 386 7.26 -19.89 6.43
N MET A 387 6.48 -18.96 6.99
CA MET A 387 6.55 -18.63 8.42
C MET A 387 5.21 -18.63 9.18
N THR A 388 4.13 -19.10 8.54
CA THR A 388 2.81 -19.26 9.17
C THR A 388 2.39 -20.72 9.40
N GLY A 389 3.11 -21.69 8.82
CA GLY A 389 2.84 -23.13 8.96
C GLY A 389 3.43 -23.77 10.23
N GLU A 390 3.11 -25.04 10.47
CA GLU A 390 3.53 -25.80 11.66
C GLU A 390 5.06 -25.92 11.84
N LEU A 391 5.80 -25.87 10.72
CA LEU A 391 7.26 -25.92 10.69
C LEU A 391 7.92 -24.53 10.79
N SER A 392 7.13 -23.48 11.07
CA SER A 392 7.66 -22.12 11.21
C SER A 392 8.68 -22.05 12.35
N PRO A 393 9.85 -21.40 12.13
CA PRO A 393 10.81 -21.17 13.21
C PRO A 393 10.24 -20.26 14.30
N VAL A 394 9.19 -19.48 13.97
CA VAL A 394 8.54 -18.54 14.87
C VAL A 394 7.38 -19.21 15.61
N ARG A 395 7.56 -19.41 16.92
CA ARG A 395 6.66 -20.20 17.79
C ARG A 395 5.25 -19.62 18.00
N HIS A 396 5.03 -18.33 17.75
CA HIS A 396 3.72 -17.70 18.01
C HIS A 396 2.83 -17.73 16.77
N PRO A 397 1.57 -18.21 16.87
CA PRO A 397 0.63 -18.17 15.75
C PRO A 397 0.34 -16.72 15.37
N ALA A 398 0.39 -16.40 14.08
CA ALA A 398 0.03 -15.09 13.56
C ALA A 398 -0.69 -15.23 12.23
N LYS A 399 -1.71 -14.39 12.00
CA LYS A 399 -2.42 -14.32 10.71
C LYS A 399 -1.55 -13.72 9.59
N ARG A 400 -0.53 -12.93 9.95
CA ARG A 400 0.43 -12.29 9.05
C ARG A 400 1.75 -12.07 9.78
N ARG A 401 2.88 -12.25 9.08
CA ARG A 401 4.21 -11.85 9.57
C ARG A 401 4.59 -10.49 9.02
N ARG A 402 5.13 -9.64 9.89
CA ARG A 402 5.70 -8.34 9.54
C ARG A 402 6.99 -8.54 8.75
N LEU A 403 7.30 -7.66 7.79
CA LEU A 403 8.50 -7.79 6.95
C LEU A 403 9.79 -7.82 7.76
N ARG A 404 9.90 -7.01 8.83
CA ARG A 404 11.04 -7.07 9.75
C ARG A 404 11.32 -8.47 10.30
N THR A 405 10.29 -9.26 10.59
CA THR A 405 10.46 -10.64 11.08
C THR A 405 11.00 -11.53 9.97
N VAL A 406 10.53 -11.37 8.74
CA VAL A 406 11.03 -12.11 7.56
C VAL A 406 12.48 -11.77 7.24
N LEU A 407 12.90 -10.52 7.48
CA LEU A 407 14.29 -10.08 7.27
C LEU A 407 15.25 -10.58 8.35
N GLN A 408 14.75 -10.90 9.55
CA GLN A 408 15.56 -11.33 10.69
C GLN A 408 15.80 -12.84 10.74
N GLU A 409 14.83 -13.62 10.25
CA GLU A 409 14.86 -15.08 10.18
C GLU A 409 15.40 -15.56 8.82
#